data_AF-A0A9D0ZR56-F1
#
_entry.id   AF-A0A9D0ZR56-F1
#
_cell.length_a   1.000
_cell.length_b   1.000
_cell.length_c   1.000
_cell.angle_alpha   90.00
_cell.angle_beta   90.00
_cell.angle_gamma   90.00
#
_symmetry.space_group_name_H-M   'P 1'
#
loop_
_entity.id
_entity.type
_entity.pdbx_description
1 polymer ?
#
loop_
_entity_poly.entity_id
_entity_poly.type
_entity_poly.pdbx_seq_one_letter_code
_entity_poly.pdbx_strand_id
1 'polypeptide(L)'
;MKKLSVGLKIQLVLAIILLIMLIVTCFYNKLLNYSEILAGITLLVMAYNNQKEYKRKAMTAIYAVVGLLIMVFAIVRIING
;
A
#
# COMPACT_ATOMS: atom_id res chain seq x y z
N MET A 1 -4.28 27.43 -2.39
CA MET A 1 -4.17 25.95 -2.43
C MET A 1 -3.90 25.43 -1.02
N LYS A 2 -4.63 24.40 -0.56
CA LYS A 2 -4.39 23.80 0.77
C LYS A 2 -3.06 23.04 0.72
N LYS A 3 -2.15 23.27 1.68
CA LYS A 3 -0.87 22.54 1.74
C LYS A 3 -1.13 21.05 1.97
N LEU A 4 -0.38 20.18 1.28
CA LEU A 4 -0.47 18.73 1.47
C LEU A 4 -0.08 18.36 2.90
N SER A 5 -0.88 17.53 3.57
CA SER A 5 -0.53 17.03 4.90
C SER A 5 0.64 16.05 4.82
N VAL A 6 1.36 15.88 5.93
CA VAL A 6 2.52 14.97 6.01
C VAL A 6 2.11 13.54 5.63
N GLY A 7 0.94 13.08 6.07
CA GLY A 7 0.42 11.75 5.71
C GLY A 7 0.20 11.57 4.21
N LEU A 8 -0.34 12.59 3.53
CA LEU A 8 -0.51 12.56 2.08
C LEU A 8 0.83 12.61 1.32
N LYS A 9 1.85 13.27 1.87
CA LYS A 9 3.21 13.24 1.29
C LYS A 9 3.83 11.85 1.39
N ILE A 10 3.70 11.21 2.56
CA ILE A 10 4.17 9.82 2.76
C ILE A 10 3.45 8.87 1.80
N GLN A 11 2.12 8.98 1.68
CA GLN A 11 1.33 8.19 0.74
C GLN A 11 1.81 8.37 -0.71
N LEU A 12 2.10 9.60 -1.12
CA LEU A 12 2.59 9.88 -2.48
C LEU A 12 3.95 9.21 -2.73
N VAL A 13 4.89 9.34 -1.78
CA VAL A 13 6.21 8.69 -1.87
C VAL A 13 6.06 7.18 -1.95
N LEU A 14 5.25 6.57 -1.09
CA LEU A 14 4.97 5.14 -1.11
C LEU A 14 4.36 4.69 -2.43
N ALA A 15 3.40 5.45 -2.98
CA ALA A 15 2.78 5.15 -4.26
C ALA A 15 3.77 5.20 -5.44
N ILE A 16 4.70 6.16 -5.43
CA ILE A 16 5.77 6.24 -6.45
C ILE A 16 6.71 5.04 -6.34
N ILE A 17 7.16 4.70 -5.13
CA ILE A 17 8.02 3.53 -4.92
C ILE A 17 7.31 2.25 -5.34
N LEU A 18 6.02 2.12 -5.00
CA LEU A 18 5.20 0.97 -5.39
C LEU A 18 5.07 0.87 -6.91
N LEU A 19 4.82 1.97 -7.61
CA LEU A 19 4.74 1.99 -9.06
C LEU A 19 6.05 1.50 -9.70
N ILE A 20 7.19 2.00 -9.20
CA ILE A 20 8.52 1.56 -9.68
C ILE A 20 8.70 0.07 -9.41
N MET A 21 8.40 -0.41 -8.19
CA MET A 21 8.53 -1.83 -7.84
C MET A 21 7.64 -2.74 -8.68
N LEU A 22 6.41 -2.32 -8.99
CA LEU A 22 5.51 -3.07 -9.87
C LEU A 22 6.08 -3.17 -11.29
N ILE A 23 6.62 -2.08 -11.83
CA ILE A 23 7.29 -2.09 -13.15
C ILE A 23 8.48 -3.05 -13.14
N VAL A 24 9.33 -3.01 -12.12
CA VAL A 24 10.49 -3.91 -12.01
C VAL A 24 10.04 -5.37 -11.83
N THR A 25 8.95 -5.62 -11.10
CA THR A 25 8.39 -6.96 -10.87
C THR A 25 8.01 -7.65 -12.18
N CYS A 26 7.55 -6.91 -13.20
CA CYS A 26 7.26 -7.46 -14.53
C CYS A 26 8.49 -8.12 -15.19
N PHE A 27 9.70 -7.72 -14.80
CA PHE A 27 10.96 -8.29 -15.29
C PHE A 27 11.60 -9.25 -14.28
N TYR A 28 11.27 -9.11 -12.99
CA TYR A 28 11.85 -9.88 -11.90
C TYR A 28 10.76 -10.41 -10.96
N ASN A 29 10.16 -11.55 -11.32
CA ASN A 29 9.05 -12.16 -10.56
C ASN A 29 9.38 -12.44 -9.08
N LYS A 30 10.66 -12.61 -8.72
CA LYS A 30 11.11 -12.77 -7.32
C LYS A 30 10.74 -11.57 -6.44
N LEU A 31 10.46 -10.41 -7.04
CA LEU A 31 10.06 -9.20 -6.34
C LEU A 31 8.57 -9.13 -6.02
N LEU A 32 7.74 -10.05 -6.54
CA LEU A 32 6.29 -9.99 -6.40
C LEU A 32 5.82 -9.91 -4.94
N ASN A 33 6.31 -10.81 -4.09
CA ASN A 33 5.93 -10.82 -2.68
C ASN A 33 6.35 -9.52 -1.96
N TYR A 34 7.50 -8.94 -2.32
CA TYR A 34 7.95 -7.66 -1.75
C TYR A 34 7.09 -6.48 -2.24
N SER A 35 6.70 -6.47 -3.51
CA SER A 35 5.79 -5.49 -4.10
C SER A 35 4.39 -5.56 -3.48
N GLU A 36 3.90 -6.76 -3.17
CA GLU A 36 2.63 -6.96 -2.47
C GLU A 36 2.67 -6.48 -1.02
N ILE A 37 3.76 -6.71 -0.28
CA ILE A 37 3.95 -6.14 1.06
C ILE A 37 3.92 -4.61 0.99
N LEU A 38 4.64 -4.01 0.03
CA LEU A 38 4.65 -2.57 -0.17
C LEU A 38 3.26 -2.04 -0.56
N ALA A 39 2.51 -2.77 -1.38
CA ALA A 39 1.13 -2.44 -1.72
C ALA A 39 0.23 -2.46 -0.48
N GLY A 40 0.37 -3.49 0.37
CA GLY A 40 -0.34 -3.60 1.64
C GLY A 40 -0.08 -2.41 2.56
N ILE A 41 1.20 -2.05 2.77
CA ILE A 41 1.59 -0.87 3.56
C ILE A 41 1.00 0.41 2.96
N THR A 42 1.09 0.57 1.65
CA THR A 42 0.56 1.76 0.94
C THR A 42 -0.95 1.88 1.14
N LEU A 43 -1.70 0.77 1.05
CA LEU A 43 -3.13 0.73 1.30
C LEU A 43 -3.49 1.03 2.75
N LEU A 44 -2.73 0.55 3.73
CA LEU A 44 -2.95 0.89 5.14
C LEU A 44 -2.73 2.40 5.40
N VAL A 45 -1.72 3.00 4.77
CA VAL A 45 -1.50 4.46 4.82
C VAL A 45 -2.64 5.21 4.14
N MET A 46 -3.14 4.72 2.99
CA MET A 46 -4.34 5.27 2.35
C MET A 46 -5.56 5.17 3.25
N ALA A 47 -5.76 4.06 3.97
CA ALA A 47 -6.87 3.89 4.91
C ALA A 47 -6.84 4.94 6.02
N TYR A 48 -5.67 5.12 6.65
CA TYR A 48 -5.44 6.13 7.68
C TYR A 48 -5.70 7.55 7.17
N ASN A 49 -5.12 7.92 6.02
CA ASN A 49 -5.31 9.25 5.43
C ASN A 49 -6.75 9.46 4.97
N ASN A 50 -7.41 8.44 4.44
CA ASN A 50 -8.80 8.50 4.01
C ASN A 50 -9.78 8.71 5.18
N GLN A 51 -9.47 8.15 6.35
CA GLN A 51 -10.23 8.41 7.57
C GLN A 51 -9.97 9.83 8.09
N LYS A 52 -8.70 10.25 8.13
CA LYS A 52 -8.27 11.52 8.72
C LYS A 52 -8.65 12.75 7.89
N GLU A 53 -8.37 12.73 6.59
CA GLU A 53 -8.51 13.89 5.70
C GLU A 53 -9.89 13.93 5.03
N TYR A 54 -10.42 12.76 4.64
CA TYR A 54 -11.63 12.65 3.81
C TYR A 54 -12.85 12.14 4.58
N LYS A 55 -12.67 11.56 5.78
CA LYS A 55 -13.73 11.00 6.64
C LYS A 55 -14.62 9.95 5.96
N ARG A 56 -14.13 9.28 4.91
CA ARG A 56 -14.89 8.29 4.11
C ARG A 56 -14.76 6.87 4.70
N LYS A 57 -15.65 6.52 5.63
CA LYS A 57 -15.61 5.24 6.38
C LYS A 57 -15.55 3.98 5.49
N ALA A 58 -16.35 3.92 4.42
CA ALA A 58 -16.40 2.75 3.53
C ALA A 58 -15.05 2.49 2.83
N MET A 59 -14.47 3.51 2.20
CA MET A 59 -13.17 3.37 1.53
C MET A 59 -12.03 3.08 2.51
N THR A 60 -12.09 3.63 3.72
CA THR A 60 -11.13 3.30 4.78
C THR A 60 -11.16 1.80 5.11
N ALA A 61 -12.35 1.22 5.27
CA ALA A 61 -12.48 -0.20 5.54
C ALA A 61 -11.96 -1.05 4.38
N ILE A 62 -12.26 -0.68 3.13
CA ILE A 62 -11.77 -1.39 1.94
C ILE A 62 -10.24 -1.36 1.90
N TYR A 63 -9.62 -0.18 2.01
CA TYR A 63 -8.17 -0.07 1.99
C TYR A 63 -7.50 -0.82 3.15
N ALA A 64 -8.10 -0.77 4.34
CA ALA A 64 -7.57 -1.48 5.51
C ALA A 64 -7.62 -3.00 5.32
N VAL A 65 -8.77 -3.55 4.93
CA VAL A 65 -8.97 -4.99 4.77
C VAL A 65 -8.12 -5.53 3.62
N VAL A 66 -8.20 -4.90 2.44
CA VAL A 66 -7.43 -5.34 1.26
C VAL A 66 -5.93 -5.23 1.52
N GLY A 67 -5.48 -4.12 2.13
CA GLY A 67 -4.07 -3.92 2.45
C GLY A 67 -3.53 -4.97 3.42
N LEU A 68 -4.31 -5.30 4.45
CA LEU A 68 -3.93 -6.32 5.43
C LEU A 68 -3.93 -7.72 4.82
N LEU A 69 -4.92 -8.08 4.00
CA LEU A 69 -4.98 -9.38 3.34
C LEU A 69 -3.80 -9.59 2.38
N ILE A 70 -3.52 -8.63 1.49
CA ILE A 70 -2.40 -8.73 0.54
C ILE A 70 -1.08 -8.90 1.29
N MET A 71 -0.86 -8.10 2.34
CA MET A 71 0.36 -8.16 3.15
C MET A 71 0.50 -9.51 3.87
N VAL A 72 -0.56 -10.01 4.49
CA VAL A 72 -0.55 -11.32 5.18
C VAL A 72 -0.27 -12.46 4.20
N PHE A 73 -0.93 -12.49 3.05
CA PHE A 73 -0.69 -13.54 2.05
C PHE A 73 0.74 -13.49 1.50
N ALA A 74 1.27 -12.30 1.24
CA ALA A 74 2.65 -12.15 0.78
C ALA A 74 3.66 -12.63 1.83
N ILE A 75 3.45 -12.29 3.11
CA ILE A 75 4.29 -12.77 4.22
C ILE A 75 4.22 -14.29 4.34
N VAL A 76 3.02 -14.87 4.29
CA VAL A 76 2.82 -16.33 4.37
C VAL A 76 3.53 -17.03 3.21
N ARG A 77 3.47 -16.50 1.98
CA ARG A 77 4.24 -17.03 0.84
C ARG A 77 5.75 -16.97 1.07
N ILE A 78 6.27 -15.87 1.60
CA ILE A 78 7.71 -15.77 1.90
C ILE A 78 8.14 -16.81 2.95
N ILE A 79 7.30 -17.03 3.97
CA ILE A 79 7.60 -18.00 5.05
C ILE A 79 7.55 -19.44 4.54
N ASN A 80 6.62 -19.76 3.65
CA ASN A 80 6.40 -21.14 3.18
C ASN A 80 7.24 -21.55 1.96
N GLY A 81 7.94 -20.61 1.32
CA GLY A 81 8.72 -20.85 0.09
C GLY A 81 7.86 -20.96 -1.16
#